data_AF-A0A1F4VH60-F1
#
_entry.id   AF-A0A1F4VH60-F1
#
_cell.length_a   1.000
_cell.length_b   1.000
_cell.length_c   1.000
_cell.angle_alpha   90.00
_cell.angle_beta   90.00
_cell.angle_gamma   90.00
#
_symmetry.space_group_name_H-M   'P 1'
#
loop_
_entity.id
_entity.type
_entity.pdbx_description
1 polymer ?
#
loop_
_entity_poly.entity_id
_entity_poly.type
_entity_poly.pdbx_seq_one_letter_code
_entity_poly.pdbx_strand_id
1 'polypeptide(L)'
;MVYKTPIKNQTGFTFVKKEAGGFTIVELIISISVIMILISGVSLIIRPGELKARARDNRRLSDLNTFESGVNQFRLENDRYPTLEELSLYMVKVPVDPINTGMYQYSYSFSGTSYELNARLEYFTAYAADDGGTDPDIYEVGNDLTIF
;
A
#
# COMPACT_ATOMS: atom_id res chain seq x y z
N MET A 1 46.57 -83.95 -7.14
CA MET A 1 45.75 -83.02 -7.95
C MET A 1 44.69 -82.41 -7.03
N VAL A 2 44.87 -81.15 -6.61
CA VAL A 2 43.91 -80.43 -5.75
C VAL A 2 43.22 -79.39 -6.63
N TYR A 3 41.93 -79.56 -6.89
CA TYR A 3 41.15 -78.57 -7.62
C TYR A 3 40.75 -77.43 -6.67
N LYS A 4 41.23 -76.22 -6.94
CA LYS A 4 40.68 -74.99 -6.33
C LYS A 4 39.46 -74.56 -7.14
N THR A 5 38.29 -74.53 -6.52
CA THR A 5 37.06 -74.01 -7.10
C THR A 5 37.14 -72.47 -7.19
N PRO A 6 36.83 -71.83 -8.32
CA PRO A 6 36.87 -70.37 -8.41
C PRO A 6 35.66 -69.74 -7.71
N ILE A 7 35.93 -68.73 -6.87
CA ILE A 7 34.90 -67.92 -6.20
C ILE A 7 34.33 -66.93 -7.23
N LYS A 8 33.02 -66.99 -7.50
CA LYS A 8 32.33 -66.02 -8.38
C LYS A 8 32.14 -64.70 -7.64
N ASN A 9 32.65 -63.62 -8.22
CA ASN A 9 32.56 -62.25 -7.72
C ASN A 9 31.11 -61.76 -7.75
N GLN A 10 30.52 -61.43 -6.59
CA GLN A 10 29.14 -60.91 -6.47
C GLN A 10 29.11 -59.43 -6.09
N THR A 11 29.66 -58.55 -6.93
CA THR A 11 29.48 -57.11 -6.76
C THR A 11 28.73 -56.52 -7.94
N GLY A 12 27.47 -56.90 -8.06
CA GLY A 12 26.50 -56.21 -8.92
C GLY A 12 25.68 -55.22 -8.09
N PHE A 13 26.17 -53.99 -7.92
CA PHE A 13 25.29 -52.89 -7.52
C PHE A 13 24.45 -52.50 -8.73
N THR A 14 23.15 -52.83 -8.70
CA THR A 14 22.19 -52.41 -9.73
C THR A 14 21.73 -50.98 -9.46
N PHE A 15 22.11 -50.05 -10.34
CA PHE A 15 21.51 -48.72 -10.36
C PHE A 15 20.08 -48.82 -10.90
N VAL A 16 19.08 -48.65 -10.03
CA VAL A 16 17.69 -48.50 -10.46
C VAL A 16 17.56 -47.14 -11.14
N LYS A 17 17.40 -47.13 -12.46
CA LYS A 17 17.16 -45.91 -13.25
C LYS A 17 15.81 -45.34 -12.82
N LYS A 18 15.81 -44.17 -12.18
CA LYS A 18 14.60 -43.39 -11.93
C LYS A 18 14.15 -42.80 -13.27
N GLU A 19 12.99 -43.24 -13.77
CA GLU A 19 12.33 -42.60 -14.89
C GLU A 19 12.02 -41.14 -14.50
N ALA A 20 12.72 -40.19 -15.11
CA ALA A 20 12.42 -38.78 -14.97
C ALA A 20 11.25 -38.46 -15.91
N GLY A 21 10.02 -38.52 -15.39
CA GLY A 21 8.84 -38.07 -16.13
C GLY A 21 8.93 -36.58 -16.41
N GLY A 22 8.85 -36.20 -17.68
CA GLY A 22 8.71 -34.80 -18.13
C GLY A 22 7.27 -34.47 -18.47
N PHE A 23 6.93 -33.17 -18.46
CA PHE A 23 5.62 -32.69 -18.90
C PHE A 23 5.41 -32.89 -20.41
N THR A 24 4.20 -33.24 -20.80
CA THR A 24 3.82 -33.30 -22.22
C THR A 24 3.40 -31.92 -22.74
N ILE A 25 3.50 -31.73 -24.07
CA ILE A 25 3.01 -30.50 -24.72
C ILE A 25 1.50 -30.36 -24.55
N VAL A 26 0.76 -31.46 -24.55
CA VAL A 26 -0.71 -31.45 -24.38
C VAL A 26 -1.08 -30.93 -23.00
N GLU A 27 -0.39 -31.36 -21.94
CA GLU A 27 -0.62 -30.82 -20.59
C GLU A 27 -0.31 -29.33 -20.52
N LEU A 28 0.76 -28.87 -21.19
CA LEU A 28 1.08 -27.46 -21.21
C LEU A 28 -0.04 -26.64 -21.88
N ILE A 29 -0.57 -27.12 -23.01
CA ILE A 29 -1.66 -26.45 -23.73
C ILE A 29 -2.93 -26.39 -22.88
N ILE A 30 -3.34 -27.51 -22.27
CA ILE A 30 -4.53 -27.53 -21.41
C ILE A 30 -4.35 -26.59 -20.22
N SER A 31 -3.15 -26.55 -19.62
CA SER A 31 -2.85 -25.71 -18.46
C SER A 31 -2.95 -24.22 -18.79
N ILE A 32 -2.34 -23.76 -19.88
CA ILE A 32 -2.43 -22.34 -20.27
C ILE A 32 -3.86 -21.95 -20.63
N SER A 33 -4.65 -22.85 -21.22
CA SER A 33 -6.07 -22.61 -21.51
C SER A 33 -6.87 -22.40 -20.23
N VAL A 34 -6.68 -23.25 -19.22
CA VAL A 34 -7.37 -23.12 -17.93
C VAL A 34 -6.94 -21.83 -17.22
N ILE A 35 -5.64 -21.51 -17.19
CA ILE A 35 -5.12 -20.28 -16.55
C ILE A 35 -5.75 -19.03 -17.18
N MET A 36 -5.87 -18.99 -18.51
CA MET A 36 -6.48 -17.85 -19.23
C MET A 36 -7.94 -17.63 -18.83
N ILE A 37 -8.72 -18.71 -18.73
CA ILE A 37 -10.13 -18.65 -18.31
C ILE A 37 -10.25 -18.14 -16.87
N LEU A 38 -9.39 -18.63 -15.97
CA LEU A 38 -9.40 -18.22 -14.56
C LEU A 38 -9.01 -16.76 -14.39
N ILE A 39 -7.94 -16.31 -15.05
CA ILE A 39 -7.51 -14.90 -15.01
C ILE A 39 -8.63 -14.00 -15.56
N SER A 40 -9.22 -14.36 -16.70
CA SER A 40 -10.31 -13.59 -17.30
C SER A 40 -11.50 -13.44 -16.35
N GLY A 41 -11.88 -14.49 -15.62
CA GLY A 41 -12.96 -14.43 -14.65
C GLY A 41 -12.66 -13.51 -13.45
N VAL A 42 -11.45 -13.60 -12.89
CA VAL A 42 -11.04 -12.80 -11.72
C VAL A 42 -10.88 -11.32 -12.06
N SER A 43 -10.38 -10.99 -13.24
CA SER A 43 -10.16 -9.59 -13.67
C SER A 43 -11.43 -8.76 -13.76
N LEU A 44 -12.62 -9.37 -13.87
CA LEU A 44 -13.89 -8.65 -13.93
C LEU A 44 -14.37 -8.14 -12.56
N ILE A 45 -13.87 -8.74 -11.47
CA ILE A 45 -14.32 -8.44 -10.10
C ILE A 45 -13.39 -7.42 -9.44
N ILE A 46 -12.10 -7.44 -9.78
CA ILE A 46 -11.11 -6.55 -9.18
C ILE A 46 -11.18 -5.18 -9.84
N ARG A 47 -11.29 -4.13 -9.02
CA ARG A 47 -11.21 -2.73 -9.45
C ARG A 47 -9.86 -2.14 -9.04
N PRO A 48 -8.78 -2.35 -9.82
CA PRO A 48 -7.42 -1.99 -9.40
C PRO A 48 -7.24 -0.47 -9.20
N GLY A 49 -7.99 0.35 -9.94
CA GLY A 49 -7.99 1.81 -9.74
C GLY A 49 -8.50 2.19 -8.34
N GLU A 50 -9.65 1.64 -7.94
CA GLU A 50 -10.25 1.88 -6.62
C GLU A 50 -9.35 1.36 -5.48
N LEU A 51 -8.72 0.20 -5.65
CA LEU A 51 -7.79 -0.34 -4.65
C LEU A 51 -6.58 0.58 -4.44
N LYS A 52 -6.02 1.13 -5.53
CA LYS A 52 -4.91 2.09 -5.45
C LYS A 52 -5.35 3.42 -4.83
N ALA A 53 -6.52 3.92 -5.21
CA ALA A 53 -7.10 5.14 -4.63
C ALA A 53 -7.31 4.97 -3.11
N ARG A 54 -7.93 3.87 -2.69
CA ARG A 54 -8.11 3.52 -1.28
C ARG A 54 -6.79 3.44 -0.51
N ALA A 55 -5.76 2.82 -1.10
CA ALA A 55 -4.44 2.73 -0.47
C ALA A 55 -3.77 4.12 -0.33
N ARG A 56 -3.93 4.99 -1.32
CA ARG A 56 -3.43 6.38 -1.25
C ARG A 56 -4.20 7.19 -0.21
N ASP A 57 -5.52 7.06 -0.14
CA ASP A 57 -6.31 7.77 0.87
C ASP A 57 -5.97 7.29 2.29
N ASN A 58 -5.80 5.99 2.52
CA ASN A 58 -5.32 5.50 3.82
C ASN A 58 -3.98 6.15 4.22
N ARG A 59 -3.10 6.37 3.23
CA ARG A 59 -1.86 7.12 3.46
C ARG A 59 -2.13 8.60 3.74
N ARG A 60 -3.03 9.27 3.00
CA ARG A 60 -3.43 10.66 3.29
C ARG A 60 -3.97 10.83 4.70
N LEU A 61 -4.86 9.95 5.14
CA LEU A 61 -5.40 9.96 6.51
C LEU A 61 -4.29 9.77 7.54
N SER A 62 -3.33 8.87 7.30
CA SER A 62 -2.16 8.70 8.17
C SER A 62 -1.23 9.91 8.17
N ASP A 63 -1.05 10.56 7.02
CA ASP A 63 -0.24 11.76 6.86
C ASP A 63 -0.89 12.93 7.63
N LEU A 64 -2.21 13.11 7.53
CA LEU A 64 -2.98 14.09 8.30
C LEU A 64 -2.83 13.89 9.82
N ASN A 65 -2.95 12.66 10.31
CA ASN A 65 -2.69 12.35 11.73
C ASN A 65 -1.27 12.73 12.17
N THR A 66 -0.30 12.60 11.27
CA THR A 66 1.09 13.01 11.54
C THR A 66 1.20 14.53 11.62
N PHE A 67 0.53 15.27 10.73
CA PHE A 67 0.42 16.73 10.81
C PHE A 67 -0.23 17.17 12.11
N GLU A 68 -1.39 16.61 12.47
CA GLU A 68 -2.10 16.95 13.71
C GLU A 68 -1.24 16.69 14.95
N SER A 69 -0.46 15.60 14.95
CA SER A 69 0.46 15.31 16.05
C SER A 69 1.54 16.39 16.19
N GLY A 70 2.15 16.81 15.08
CA GLY A 70 3.16 17.89 15.06
C GLY A 70 2.57 19.25 15.46
N VAL A 71 1.38 19.58 14.93
CA VAL A 71 0.65 20.81 15.27
C VAL A 71 0.32 20.84 16.77
N ASN A 72 -0.21 19.75 17.31
CA ASN A 72 -0.56 19.67 18.72
C ASN A 72 0.66 19.73 19.63
N GLN A 73 1.77 19.08 19.26
CA GLN A 73 3.01 19.16 20.02
C GLN A 73 3.54 20.60 20.07
N PHE A 74 3.60 21.29 18.93
CA PHE A 74 4.01 22.69 18.89
C PHE A 74 3.11 23.57 19.77
N ARG A 75 1.79 23.37 19.67
CA ARG A 75 0.79 24.14 20.43
C ARG A 75 0.94 23.96 21.93
N LEU A 76 1.23 22.76 22.41
CA LEU A 76 1.45 22.47 23.83
C LEU A 76 2.68 23.19 24.39
N GLU A 77 3.68 23.48 23.55
CA GLU A 77 4.92 24.13 23.95
C GLU A 77 4.86 25.67 23.82
N ASN A 78 4.01 26.19 22.93
CA ASN A 78 4.04 27.60 22.52
C ASN A 78 2.70 28.35 22.71
N ASP A 79 1.65 27.66 23.16
CA ASP A 79 0.29 28.20 23.33
C ASP A 79 -0.31 28.88 22.08
N ARG A 80 0.21 28.53 20.89
CA ARG A 80 -0.26 29.01 19.58
C ARG A 80 -0.04 27.94 18.50
N TYR A 81 -0.70 28.10 17.37
CA TYR A 81 -0.48 27.22 16.21
C TYR A 81 0.80 27.58 15.44
N PRO A 82 1.51 26.58 14.88
CA PRO A 82 2.76 26.80 14.16
C PRO A 82 2.53 27.43 12.79
N THR A 83 3.51 28.20 12.31
CA THR A 83 3.68 28.45 10.87
C THR A 83 4.12 27.17 10.14
N LEU A 84 4.07 27.16 8.81
CA LEU A 84 4.54 26.02 8.00
C LEU A 84 6.02 25.69 8.26
N GLU A 85 6.88 26.71 8.43
CA GLU A 85 8.31 26.51 8.70
C GLU A 85 8.53 25.89 10.09
N GLU A 86 7.81 26.38 11.10
CA GLU A 86 7.90 25.86 12.46
C GLU A 86 7.38 24.43 12.58
N LEU A 87 6.27 24.11 11.90
CA LEU A 87 5.71 22.76 11.90
C LEU A 87 6.70 21.72 11.36
N SER A 88 7.54 22.12 10.39
CA SER A 88 8.57 21.25 9.82
C SER A 88 9.63 20.79 10.84
N LEU A 89 9.78 21.50 11.97
CA LEU A 89 10.71 21.14 13.04
C LEU A 89 10.14 20.06 13.98
N TYR A 90 8.82 19.86 13.98
CA TYR A 90 8.11 18.91 14.84
C TYR A 90 7.75 17.61 14.11
N MET A 91 8.17 17.47 12.85
CA MET A 91 7.93 16.31 12.03
C MET A 91 9.26 15.77 11.52
N VAL A 92 9.47 14.45 11.57
CA VAL A 92 10.68 13.82 10.98
C VAL A 92 10.82 14.18 9.50
N LYS A 93 9.68 14.31 8.82
CA LYS A 93 9.55 14.80 7.46
C LYS A 93 8.13 15.30 7.27
N VAL A 94 7.96 16.47 6.68
CA VAL A 94 6.65 16.96 6.25
C VAL A 94 6.09 16.00 5.19
N PRO A 95 4.93 15.36 5.43
CA PRO A 95 4.32 14.46 4.47
C PRO A 95 4.03 15.18 3.15
N VAL A 96 4.13 14.41 2.08
CA VAL A 96 3.83 14.87 0.72
C VAL A 96 2.80 13.90 0.15
N ASP A 97 1.74 14.45 -0.42
CA ASP A 97 0.65 13.69 -1.02
C ASP A 97 1.21 12.63 -2.00
N PRO A 98 0.65 11.41 -2.06
CA PRO A 98 1.17 10.36 -2.96
C PRO A 98 1.14 10.71 -4.46
N ILE A 99 0.27 11.62 -4.87
CA ILE A 99 0.13 12.15 -6.24
C ILE A 99 0.87 13.48 -6.38
N ASN A 100 0.75 14.37 -5.39
CA ASN A 100 1.45 15.67 -5.31
C ASN A 100 1.39 16.51 -6.60
N THR A 101 0.24 16.55 -7.26
CA THR A 101 0.02 17.35 -8.47
C THR A 101 -1.41 17.85 -8.55
N GLY A 102 -1.58 19.04 -9.13
CA GLY A 102 -2.89 19.71 -9.25
C GLY A 102 -3.57 19.84 -7.89
N MET A 103 -4.79 19.30 -7.79
CA MET A 103 -5.63 19.34 -6.59
C MET A 103 -5.23 18.36 -5.47
N TYR A 104 -4.21 17.51 -5.69
CA TYR A 104 -3.74 16.54 -4.69
C TYR A 104 -2.50 17.07 -3.98
N GLN A 105 -2.71 18.06 -3.12
CA GLN A 105 -1.70 18.65 -2.26
C GLN A 105 -2.31 18.89 -0.88
N TYR A 106 -1.53 18.70 0.18
CA TYR A 106 -1.97 19.08 1.52
C TYR A 106 -1.86 20.60 1.67
N SER A 107 -2.88 21.23 2.24
CA SER A 107 -2.81 22.63 2.66
C SER A 107 -3.06 22.75 4.16
N TYR A 108 -2.43 23.76 4.75
CA TYR A 108 -2.52 24.06 6.17
C TYR A 108 -2.72 25.57 6.33
N SER A 109 -3.69 25.95 7.15
CA SER A 109 -3.94 27.33 7.55
C SER A 109 -4.20 27.40 9.05
N PHE A 110 -3.97 28.56 9.64
CA PHE A 110 -4.18 28.79 11.06
C PHE A 110 -4.53 30.25 11.35
N SER A 111 -5.24 30.47 12.45
CA SER A 111 -5.62 31.78 12.96
C SER A 111 -5.63 31.74 14.48
N GLY A 112 -4.69 32.43 15.15
CA GLY A 112 -4.65 32.60 16.60
C GLY A 112 -4.83 31.33 17.43
N THR A 113 -6.08 30.94 17.66
CA THR A 113 -6.53 29.77 18.43
C THR A 113 -7.07 28.61 17.58
N SER A 114 -6.98 28.67 16.25
CA SER A 114 -7.53 27.68 15.35
C SER A 114 -6.56 27.27 14.24
N TYR A 115 -6.74 26.06 13.71
CA TYR A 115 -6.05 25.55 12.53
C TYR A 115 -6.95 24.62 11.71
N GLU A 116 -6.62 24.51 10.42
CA GLU A 116 -7.28 23.65 9.45
C GLU A 116 -6.22 23.02 8.53
N LEU A 117 -6.40 21.73 8.23
CA LEU A 117 -5.61 20.93 7.32
C LEU A 117 -6.55 20.29 6.30
N ASN A 118 -6.22 20.42 5.02
CA ASN A 118 -7.11 20.00 3.95
C ASN A 118 -6.40 18.98 3.07
N ALA A 119 -7.12 17.93 2.68
CA ALA A 119 -6.65 16.92 1.74
C ALA A 119 -7.78 16.45 0.83
N ARG A 120 -7.51 16.36 -0.48
CA ARG A 120 -8.47 15.75 -1.41
C ARG A 120 -8.35 14.22 -1.40
N LEU A 121 -9.44 13.54 -1.08
CA LEU A 121 -9.54 12.07 -1.12
C LEU A 121 -10.04 11.59 -2.49
N GLU A 122 -9.67 10.37 -2.88
CA GLU A 122 -10.01 9.80 -4.20
C GLU A 122 -11.12 8.76 -4.13
N TYR A 123 -11.12 7.96 -3.07
CA TYR A 123 -12.03 6.84 -2.84
C TYR A 123 -12.97 7.12 -1.67
N PHE A 124 -12.46 7.65 -0.57
CA PHE A 124 -13.26 8.01 0.61
C PHE A 124 -13.85 9.42 0.52
N THR A 125 -14.33 9.82 -0.67
CA THR A 125 -14.82 11.20 -0.90
C THR A 125 -15.99 11.58 0.01
N ALA A 126 -16.78 10.60 0.47
CA ALA A 126 -17.86 10.86 1.42
C ALA A 126 -17.38 11.43 2.76
N TYR A 127 -16.12 11.21 3.14
CA TYR A 127 -15.59 11.75 4.41
C TYR A 127 -15.57 13.27 4.42
N ALA A 128 -15.30 13.90 3.26
CA ALA A 128 -15.35 15.36 3.10
C ALA A 128 -16.78 15.92 3.24
N ALA A 129 -17.79 15.17 2.85
CA ALA A 129 -19.18 15.60 3.01
C ALA A 129 -19.66 15.51 4.48
N ASP A 130 -19.00 14.68 5.29
CA ASP A 130 -19.40 14.32 6.65
C ASP A 130 -18.47 14.89 7.74
N ASP A 131 -17.42 15.65 7.37
CA ASP A 131 -16.43 16.19 8.33
C ASP A 131 -16.88 17.47 9.04
N GLY A 132 -17.96 18.09 8.54
CA GLY A 132 -18.57 19.29 9.12
C GLY A 132 -17.89 20.60 8.73
N GLY A 133 -17.03 20.56 7.70
CA GLY A 133 -16.37 21.73 7.16
C GLY A 133 -17.11 22.41 6.01
N THR A 134 -16.38 23.16 5.18
CA THR A 134 -16.96 24.10 4.20
C THR A 134 -16.97 23.60 2.77
N ASP A 135 -16.04 22.72 2.38
CA ASP A 135 -15.96 22.19 1.02
C ASP A 135 -16.21 20.67 0.99
N PRO A 136 -17.33 20.19 0.42
CA PRO A 136 -17.67 18.76 0.41
C PRO A 136 -16.75 17.89 -0.47
N ASP A 137 -15.85 18.49 -1.25
CA ASP A 137 -14.86 17.79 -2.07
C ASP A 137 -13.50 17.64 -1.36
N ILE A 138 -13.30 18.32 -0.24
CA ILE A 138 -12.03 18.42 0.46
C ILE A 138 -12.22 17.89 1.87
N TYR A 139 -11.40 16.92 2.26
CA TYR A 139 -11.44 16.42 3.62
C TYR A 139 -10.66 17.36 4.53
N GLU A 140 -11.35 17.90 5.52
CA GLU A 140 -10.90 18.98 6.39
C GLU A 140 -10.74 18.45 7.82
N VAL A 141 -9.58 18.71 8.43
CA VAL A 141 -9.29 18.34 9.82
C VAL A 141 -8.69 19.51 10.57
N GLY A 142 -9.06 19.68 11.83
CA GLY A 142 -8.73 20.87 12.58
C GLY A 142 -9.69 21.09 13.73
N ASN A 143 -9.46 22.15 14.49
CA ASN A 143 -10.41 22.60 15.51
C ASN A 143 -11.38 23.69 15.01
N ASP A 144 -11.16 24.20 13.80
CA ASP A 144 -12.06 25.07 13.07
C ASP A 144 -11.86 24.78 11.57
N LEU A 145 -12.93 24.37 10.89
CA LEU A 145 -12.90 23.94 9.49
C LEU A 145 -13.41 25.03 8.53
N THR A 146 -13.27 26.30 8.96
CA THR A 146 -13.78 27.48 8.23
C THR A 146 -12.69 28.51 7.95
N ILE A 147 -11.42 28.11 8.07
CA ILE A 147 -10.26 29.02 8.02
C ILE A 147 -9.85 29.32 6.57
N PHE A 148 -10.10 28.38 5.64
CA PHE A 148 -9.88 28.60 4.21
C PHE A 148 -11.05 29.36 3.56
#